data_AF-A0A6N7FJU0-F1
#
_entry.id   AF-A0A6N7FJU0-F1
#
_cell.length_a   1.000
_cell.length_b   1.000
_cell.length_c   1.000
_cell.angle_alpha   90.00
_cell.angle_beta   90.00
_cell.angle_gamma   90.00
#
_symmetry.space_group_name_H-M   'P 1'
#
loop_
_entity.id
_entity.type
_entity.pdbx_description
1 polymer ?
#
loop_
_entity_poly.entity_id
_entity_poly.type
_entity_poly.pdbx_seq_one_letter_code
_entity_poly.pdbx_strand_id
1 'polypeptide(L)'
;MSAANGPSGRERAGTVSAANGPSGRERAGTVSAANGPSGRERAGTVSAANGPSGRERASTVSADEAAMAPEPGCELCEAARFTHWYHEDDVCWVADCEVCDTPMVVWRRHGTEPSADNVEHMLGRLAEAGEARFGTEGWSIDRTMRQIPSHFHAHCRDPRWQTRRWSSSPSRYTGVGGERRTLEP
;
A
#
# COMPACT_ATOMS: atom_id res chain seq x y z
N MET A 1 19.82 21.13 -66.40
CA MET A 1 20.31 19.93 -65.69
C MET A 1 19.21 19.46 -64.74
N SER A 2 19.03 18.14 -64.68
CA SER A 2 17.98 17.29 -64.10
C SER A 2 17.51 17.61 -62.67
N ALA A 3 16.20 17.59 -62.37
CA ALA A 3 15.35 16.50 -61.79
C ALA A 3 15.58 16.25 -60.27
N ALA A 4 14.61 16.54 -59.38
CA ALA A 4 13.52 15.69 -58.81
C ALA A 4 14.02 14.80 -57.61
N ASN A 5 13.36 14.47 -56.50
CA ASN A 5 11.98 14.35 -55.95
C ASN A 5 12.09 14.44 -54.39
N GLY A 6 11.16 14.93 -53.55
CA GLY A 6 9.82 14.40 -53.17
C GLY A 6 9.89 13.40 -51.98
N PRO A 7 8.88 13.19 -51.10
CA PRO A 7 7.54 13.79 -51.03
C PRO A 7 7.10 14.33 -49.64
N SER A 8 6.18 15.31 -49.69
CA SER A 8 5.30 15.75 -48.60
C SER A 8 4.14 14.78 -48.40
N GLY A 9 3.68 14.68 -47.15
CA GLY A 9 2.48 13.92 -46.77
C GLY A 9 1.17 14.58 -47.22
N ARG A 10 0.09 13.78 -47.15
CA ARG A 10 -1.30 14.26 -47.14
C ARG A 10 -2.25 13.21 -46.55
N GLU A 11 -3.03 13.66 -45.56
CA GLU A 11 -4.47 13.46 -45.23
C GLU A 11 -5.22 12.22 -45.77
N ARG A 12 -6.29 11.64 -45.19
CA ARG A 12 -7.36 12.11 -44.29
C ARG A 12 -8.31 10.93 -43.93
N ALA A 13 -9.03 11.09 -42.82
CA ALA A 13 -10.44 10.73 -42.54
C ALA A 13 -11.00 9.29 -42.68
N GLY A 14 -11.49 8.78 -41.54
CA GLY A 14 -12.93 8.51 -41.33
C GLY A 14 -13.43 7.07 -41.54
N THR A 15 -14.01 6.47 -40.50
CA THR A 15 -15.39 5.92 -40.46
C THR A 15 -15.70 5.37 -39.06
N VAL A 16 -16.94 5.58 -38.63
CA VAL A 16 -17.58 4.99 -37.44
C VAL A 16 -18.39 3.76 -37.85
N SER A 17 -18.48 2.73 -37.00
CA SER A 17 -19.73 1.98 -36.72
C SER A 17 -19.53 0.86 -35.69
N ALA A 18 -20.52 0.74 -34.81
CA ALA A 18 -20.71 -0.27 -33.77
C ALA A 18 -21.31 -1.57 -34.32
N ALA A 19 -21.19 -2.68 -33.58
CA ALA A 19 -22.33 -3.59 -33.30
C ALA A 19 -22.00 -4.71 -32.29
N ASN A 20 -23.06 -5.01 -31.54
CA ASN A 20 -23.31 -6.00 -30.49
C ASN A 20 -22.95 -7.48 -30.75
N GLY A 21 -22.62 -8.17 -29.64
CA GLY A 21 -23.30 -9.41 -29.21
C GLY A 21 -22.52 -10.73 -29.29
N PRO A 22 -22.40 -11.49 -28.18
CA PRO A 22 -22.21 -12.93 -28.23
C PRO A 22 -23.55 -13.68 -28.16
N SER A 23 -23.83 -14.54 -29.13
CA SER A 23 -24.95 -15.50 -29.14
C SER A 23 -24.47 -16.88 -29.60
N GLY A 24 -24.96 -17.93 -28.93
CA GLY A 24 -24.76 -19.35 -29.26
C GLY A 24 -24.13 -20.12 -28.09
N ARG A 25 -24.85 -20.74 -27.14
CA ARG A 25 -25.75 -21.94 -27.21
C ARG A 25 -24.97 -23.16 -27.76
N GLU A 26 -24.89 -24.35 -27.17
CA GLU A 26 -25.90 -25.27 -26.59
C GLU A 26 -25.18 -26.31 -25.66
N ARG A 27 -25.66 -26.69 -24.47
CA ARG A 27 -26.73 -27.66 -24.08
C ARG A 27 -26.26 -29.14 -24.02
N ALA A 28 -26.31 -29.77 -22.83
CA ALA A 28 -27.12 -30.96 -22.49
C ALA A 28 -26.49 -31.96 -21.48
N GLY A 29 -27.33 -32.37 -20.50
CA GLY A 29 -27.30 -33.66 -19.79
C GLY A 29 -26.40 -33.73 -18.55
N THR A 30 -26.75 -34.30 -17.41
CA THR A 30 -27.86 -35.18 -16.99
C THR A 30 -28.02 -35.12 -15.45
N VAL A 31 -29.05 -35.81 -14.95
CA VAL A 31 -29.70 -35.74 -13.64
C VAL A 31 -29.07 -36.58 -12.50
N SER A 32 -29.48 -36.22 -11.27
CA SER A 32 -29.68 -37.08 -10.07
C SER A 32 -28.48 -37.43 -9.16
N ALA A 33 -28.54 -37.04 -7.89
CA ALA A 33 -29.15 -37.82 -6.80
C ALA A 33 -28.91 -37.18 -5.42
N ALA A 34 -29.98 -37.04 -4.63
CA ALA A 34 -29.91 -36.80 -3.20
C ALA A 34 -30.08 -38.14 -2.46
N ASN A 35 -29.29 -38.38 -1.41
CA ASN A 35 -29.64 -39.25 -0.28
C ASN A 35 -28.68 -38.95 0.88
N GLY A 36 -29.23 -38.55 2.02
CA GLY A 36 -28.47 -38.38 3.27
C GLY A 36 -28.33 -39.70 4.04
N PRO A 37 -27.63 -39.69 5.18
CA PRO A 37 -27.86 -40.67 6.23
C PRO A 37 -28.42 -40.01 7.49
N SER A 38 -29.64 -40.41 7.87
CA SER A 38 -30.09 -40.41 9.26
C SER A 38 -29.52 -41.64 9.97
N GLY A 39 -28.96 -41.45 11.17
CA GLY A 39 -28.43 -42.53 12.01
C GLY A 39 -28.11 -42.04 13.42
N ARG A 40 -29.06 -42.27 14.31
CA ARG A 40 -29.11 -42.08 15.78
C ARG A 40 -28.01 -42.95 16.44
N GLU A 41 -27.41 -42.63 17.60
CA GLU A 41 -27.91 -42.93 18.96
C GLU A 41 -27.05 -42.30 20.08
N ARG A 42 -27.67 -42.20 21.28
CA ARG A 42 -27.32 -41.49 22.53
C ARG A 42 -26.22 -42.12 23.41
N ALA A 43 -25.58 -41.30 24.25
CA ALA A 43 -25.55 -41.40 25.75
C ALA A 43 -24.66 -40.25 26.31
N GLY A 44 -25.16 -39.35 27.16
CA GLY A 44 -24.99 -39.38 28.62
C GLY A 44 -23.58 -38.91 29.03
N THR A 45 -23.37 -37.75 29.64
CA THR A 45 -23.62 -37.48 31.07
C THR A 45 -23.74 -35.97 31.36
N VAL A 46 -24.57 -35.62 32.35
CA VAL A 46 -24.59 -34.31 33.01
C VAL A 46 -23.90 -34.41 34.36
N SER A 47 -23.08 -33.41 34.71
CA SER A 47 -22.65 -32.97 36.06
C SER A 47 -21.46 -32.02 35.87
N ALA A 48 -21.20 -30.95 36.63
CA ALA A 48 -21.88 -30.19 37.68
C ALA A 48 -21.05 -28.90 37.84
N ALA A 49 -21.66 -27.80 38.32
CA ALA A 49 -20.94 -26.56 38.62
C ALA A 49 -20.37 -26.56 40.06
N ASN A 50 -19.15 -26.01 40.26
CA ASN A 50 -18.79 -24.90 41.18
C ASN A 50 -17.26 -24.73 41.33
N GLY A 51 -16.80 -23.45 41.46
CA GLY A 51 -15.43 -22.91 41.30
C GLY A 51 -14.38 -23.19 42.41
N PRO A 52 -13.45 -22.27 42.83
CA PRO A 52 -13.25 -20.85 42.48
C PRO A 52 -11.79 -20.46 42.07
N SER A 53 -11.62 -19.18 41.68
CA SER A 53 -10.43 -18.32 41.80
C SER A 53 -9.04 -18.79 41.32
N GLY A 54 -8.55 -18.10 40.28
CA GLY A 54 -7.13 -18.00 39.96
C GLY A 54 -6.89 -17.14 38.72
N ARG A 55 -6.41 -15.90 38.94
CA ARG A 55 -5.47 -15.12 38.11
C ARG A 55 -5.01 -15.88 36.85
N GLU A 56 -5.14 -15.37 35.63
CA GLU A 56 -4.51 -14.14 35.13
C GLU A 56 -5.35 -13.55 33.98
N ARG A 57 -5.40 -12.21 33.87
CA ARG A 57 -5.86 -11.54 32.64
C ARG A 57 -4.85 -11.87 31.53
N ALA A 58 -5.07 -12.98 30.83
CA ALA A 58 -4.52 -13.15 29.50
C ALA A 58 -5.36 -12.25 28.58
N SER A 59 -4.95 -10.99 28.47
CA SER A 59 -5.38 -10.16 27.36
C SER A 59 -4.94 -10.89 26.10
N THR A 60 -5.87 -11.55 25.43
CA THR A 60 -5.69 -11.96 24.04
C THR A 60 -5.56 -10.66 23.27
N VAL A 61 -4.33 -10.16 23.14
CA VAL A 61 -4.00 -9.22 22.07
C VAL A 61 -4.48 -9.91 20.79
N SER A 62 -5.42 -9.28 20.11
CA SER A 62 -6.04 -9.86 18.92
C SER A 62 -4.93 -10.24 17.93
N ALA A 63 -5.13 -11.26 17.11
CA ALA A 63 -4.16 -11.62 16.04
C ALA A 63 -3.78 -10.41 15.15
N ASP A 64 -4.64 -9.39 15.14
CA ASP A 64 -4.44 -8.12 14.46
C ASP A 64 -3.38 -7.20 15.12
N GLU A 65 -3.20 -7.25 16.45
CA GLU A 65 -2.14 -6.50 17.16
C GLU A 65 -0.78 -7.18 17.03
N ALA A 66 -0.73 -8.51 17.02
CA ALA A 66 0.53 -9.25 16.83
C ALA A 66 1.16 -9.00 15.44
N ALA A 67 0.33 -8.69 14.43
CA ALA A 67 0.77 -8.29 13.10
C ALA A 67 1.22 -6.81 12.99
N MET A 68 1.14 -6.05 14.10
CA MET A 68 1.54 -4.65 14.18
C MET A 68 2.89 -4.44 14.91
N ALA A 69 3.46 -5.50 15.49
CA ALA A 69 4.73 -5.38 16.20
C ALA A 69 5.84 -4.90 15.23
N PRO A 70 6.68 -3.91 15.64
CA PRO A 70 7.77 -3.43 14.80
C PRO A 70 8.82 -4.54 14.62
N GLU A 71 9.26 -4.78 13.38
CA GLU A 71 10.34 -5.73 13.10
C GLU A 71 11.68 -5.16 13.58
N PRO A 72 12.42 -5.88 14.46
CA PRO A 72 13.71 -5.41 14.96
C PRO A 72 14.69 -5.12 13.82
N GLY A 73 15.31 -3.93 13.86
CA GLY A 73 16.28 -3.51 12.86
C GLY A 73 15.68 -2.95 11.56
N CYS A 74 14.35 -2.84 11.46
CA CYS A 74 13.72 -2.12 10.36
C CYS A 74 13.59 -0.62 10.70
N GLU A 75 14.34 0.22 9.99
CA GLU A 75 14.33 1.68 10.20
C GLU A 75 12.97 2.33 9.88
N LEU A 76 12.15 1.70 9.02
CA LEU A 76 10.80 2.17 8.71
C LEU A 76 9.79 1.80 9.82
N CYS A 77 10.00 0.70 10.54
CA CYS A 77 9.22 0.37 11.74
C CYS A 77 9.53 1.32 12.90
N GLU A 78 10.78 1.78 13.03
CA GLU A 78 11.17 2.76 14.07
C GLU A 78 10.39 4.07 13.92
N ALA A 79 10.01 4.44 12.70
CA ALA A 79 9.26 5.65 12.37
C ALA A 79 9.87 6.92 13.02
N ALA A 80 11.21 6.97 13.07
CA ALA A 80 11.92 8.03 13.75
C ALA A 80 11.61 9.40 13.11
N ARG A 81 11.21 10.35 13.95
CA ARG A 81 10.76 11.67 13.50
C ARG A 81 11.96 12.61 13.48
N PHE A 82 12.61 12.74 12.33
CA PHE A 82 13.73 13.68 12.14
C PHE A 82 13.69 14.44 10.80
N THR A 83 12.74 14.12 9.93
CA THR A 83 12.40 14.87 8.70
C THR A 83 11.01 15.49 8.83
N HIS A 84 10.56 16.26 7.83
CA HIS A 84 9.22 16.83 7.84
C HIS A 84 8.14 15.75 7.68
N TRP A 85 7.09 15.81 8.50
CA TRP A 85 5.94 14.88 8.45
C TRP A 85 4.70 15.58 7.91
N TYR A 86 4.04 14.94 6.94
CA TYR A 86 2.81 15.44 6.32
C TYR A 86 1.56 14.80 6.90
N HIS A 87 1.65 13.50 7.26
CA HIS A 87 0.49 12.69 7.63
C HIS A 87 0.88 11.50 8.51
N GLU A 88 -0.04 11.07 9.36
CA GLU A 88 0.03 9.82 10.11
C GLU A 88 -1.39 9.34 10.45
N ASP A 89 -1.65 8.05 10.24
CA ASP A 89 -2.84 7.36 10.71
C ASP A 89 -2.55 5.89 11.03
N ASP A 90 -3.60 5.10 11.24
CA ASP A 90 -3.48 3.69 11.59
C ASP A 90 -2.97 2.80 10.44
N VAL A 91 -3.01 3.28 9.21
CA VAL A 91 -2.54 2.55 8.02
C VAL A 91 -1.12 2.96 7.65
N CYS A 92 -0.79 4.24 7.69
CA CYS A 92 0.48 4.74 7.15
C CYS A 92 0.94 6.05 7.78
N TRP A 93 2.19 6.40 7.51
CA TRP A 93 2.73 7.73 7.72
C TRP A 93 3.37 8.26 6.44
N VAL A 94 3.41 9.58 6.31
CA VAL A 94 4.03 10.29 5.18
C VAL A 94 5.00 11.33 5.69
N ALA A 95 6.26 11.22 5.30
CA ALA A 95 7.33 12.14 5.69
C ALA A 95 8.34 12.32 4.54
N ASP A 96 9.17 13.35 4.60
CA ASP A 96 10.29 13.48 3.66
C ASP A 96 11.31 12.36 3.90
N CYS A 97 11.72 11.69 2.82
CA CYS A 97 12.79 10.69 2.86
C CYS A 97 14.14 11.37 3.04
N GLU A 98 14.92 10.93 4.04
CA GLU A 98 16.22 11.51 4.35
C GLU A 98 17.25 11.42 3.21
N VAL A 99 17.13 10.39 2.38
CA VAL A 99 18.09 10.11 1.30
C VAL A 99 17.70 10.84 0.01
N CYS A 100 16.40 11.03 -0.22
CA CYS A 100 15.90 11.55 -1.50
C CYS A 100 15.39 12.99 -1.42
N ASP A 101 15.15 13.54 -0.23
CA ASP A 101 14.50 14.86 -0.01
C ASP A 101 13.16 15.00 -0.76
N THR A 102 12.39 13.89 -0.75
CA THR A 102 11.08 13.80 -1.40
C THR A 102 10.07 13.13 -0.45
N PRO A 103 8.77 13.48 -0.50
CA PRO A 103 7.75 12.79 0.27
C PRO A 103 7.77 11.29 0.04
N MET A 104 7.67 10.52 1.11
CA MET A 104 7.61 9.07 1.14
C MET A 104 6.47 8.63 2.04
N VAL A 105 5.62 7.74 1.54
CA VAL A 105 4.64 7.02 2.35
C VAL A 105 5.21 5.67 2.74
N VAL A 106 4.92 5.26 3.97
CA VAL A 106 5.32 3.96 4.52
C VAL A 106 4.11 3.31 5.17
N TRP A 107 3.93 2.03 4.89
CA TRP A 107 2.89 1.24 5.54
C TRP A 107 3.22 1.04 7.01
N ARG A 108 2.25 1.19 7.92
CA ARG A 108 2.51 1.10 9.36
C ARG A 108 2.92 -0.31 9.80
N ARG A 109 2.37 -1.35 9.15
CA ARG A 109 2.80 -2.74 9.36
C ARG A 109 4.05 -3.05 8.56
N HIS A 110 4.90 -3.91 9.12
CA HIS A 110 6.00 -4.49 8.36
C HIS A 110 5.49 -5.47 7.32
N GLY A 111 6.18 -5.54 6.18
CA GLY A 111 5.85 -6.41 5.06
C GLY A 111 5.72 -5.66 3.75
N THR A 112 5.65 -6.41 2.65
CA THR A 112 5.69 -5.86 1.28
C THR A 112 4.35 -5.87 0.57
N GLU A 113 3.35 -6.54 1.13
CA GLU A 113 2.07 -6.84 0.47
C GLU A 113 0.87 -6.28 1.25
N PRO A 114 0.73 -4.95 1.35
CA PRO A 114 -0.49 -4.32 1.84
C PRO A 114 -1.69 -4.69 0.94
N SER A 115 -2.90 -4.68 1.53
CA SER A 115 -4.13 -4.85 0.75
C SER A 115 -4.28 -3.75 -0.31
N ALA A 116 -5.07 -4.02 -1.36
CA ALA A 116 -5.33 -3.03 -2.41
C ALA A 116 -5.88 -1.71 -1.85
N ASP A 117 -6.83 -1.79 -0.90
CA ASP A 117 -7.42 -0.63 -0.23
C ASP A 117 -6.36 0.17 0.55
N ASN A 118 -5.45 -0.53 1.26
CA ASN A 118 -4.34 0.14 1.95
C ASN A 118 -3.38 0.80 0.97
N VAL A 119 -3.08 0.16 -0.17
CA VAL A 119 -2.26 0.76 -1.24
C VAL A 119 -2.93 2.03 -1.75
N GLU A 120 -4.21 1.97 -2.11
CA GLU A 120 -4.95 3.13 -2.62
C GLU A 120 -4.92 4.28 -1.62
N HIS A 121 -5.22 4.01 -0.34
CA HIS A 121 -5.16 4.98 0.74
C HIS A 121 -3.77 5.62 0.88
N MET A 122 -2.72 4.80 0.93
CA MET A 122 -1.34 5.27 1.05
C MET A 122 -0.91 6.13 -0.14
N LEU A 123 -1.26 5.74 -1.36
CA LEU A 123 -0.90 6.50 -2.55
C LEU A 123 -1.68 7.82 -2.63
N GLY A 124 -2.92 7.85 -2.14
CA GLY A 124 -3.69 9.10 -1.98
C GLY A 124 -3.03 10.07 -1.02
N ARG A 125 -2.62 9.60 0.17
CA ARG A 125 -1.88 10.43 1.15
C ARG A 125 -0.54 10.92 0.61
N LEU A 126 0.16 10.07 -0.14
CA LEU A 126 1.40 10.45 -0.80
C LEU A 126 1.19 11.53 -1.88
N ALA A 127 0.10 11.43 -2.65
CA ALA A 127 -0.26 12.42 -3.65
C ALA A 127 -0.54 13.78 -3.00
N GLU A 128 -1.33 13.83 -1.92
CA GLU A 128 -1.60 15.05 -1.14
C GLU A 128 -0.29 15.73 -0.68
N ALA A 129 0.66 14.95 -0.14
CA ALA A 129 1.97 15.46 0.27
C ALA A 129 2.81 15.93 -0.94
N GLY A 130 2.75 15.22 -2.06
CA GLY A 130 3.37 15.61 -3.32
C GLY A 130 2.87 16.95 -3.84
N GLU A 131 1.54 17.14 -3.83
CA GLU A 131 0.91 18.40 -4.24
C GLU A 131 1.31 19.56 -3.33
N ALA A 132 1.31 19.34 -2.02
CA ALA A 132 1.77 20.34 -1.05
C ALA A 132 3.24 20.74 -1.28
N ARG A 133 4.08 19.79 -1.70
CA ARG A 133 5.53 19.99 -1.81
C ARG A 133 6.00 20.50 -3.18
N PHE A 134 5.34 20.08 -4.26
CA PHE A 134 5.76 20.31 -5.64
C PHE A 134 4.71 21.02 -6.50
N GLY A 135 3.49 21.21 -5.99
CA GLY A 135 2.34 21.69 -6.76
C GLY A 135 1.57 20.55 -7.44
N THR A 136 0.52 20.90 -8.18
CA THR A 136 -0.47 19.93 -8.71
C THR A 136 0.03 19.06 -9.86
N GLU A 137 1.19 19.35 -10.45
CA GLU A 137 1.71 18.66 -11.63
C GLU A 137 3.23 18.46 -11.56
N GLY A 138 3.75 17.61 -12.45
CA GLY A 138 5.19 17.46 -12.62
C GLY A 138 5.85 16.58 -11.55
N TRP A 139 5.14 15.61 -10.99
CA TRP A 139 5.68 14.58 -10.11
C TRP A 139 5.07 13.22 -10.44
N SER A 140 5.72 12.14 -9.99
CA SER A 140 5.25 10.77 -10.16
C SER A 140 5.51 9.93 -8.92
N ILE A 141 4.73 8.88 -8.74
CA ILE A 141 4.90 7.93 -7.63
C ILE A 141 5.82 6.79 -8.06
N ASP A 142 6.92 6.59 -7.32
CA ASP A 142 7.84 5.46 -7.46
C ASP A 142 7.66 4.48 -6.29
N ARG A 143 7.15 3.29 -6.60
CA ARG A 143 6.88 2.21 -5.64
C ARG A 143 8.07 1.25 -5.47
N THR A 144 9.22 1.53 -6.08
CA THR A 144 10.37 0.63 -6.03
C THR A 144 11.07 0.73 -4.67
N MET A 145 10.97 -0.33 -3.86
CA MET A 145 11.59 -0.43 -2.53
C MET A 145 13.07 -0.82 -2.64
N ARG A 146 13.97 0.16 -2.69
CA ARG A 146 15.40 -0.09 -2.98
C ARG A 146 16.26 -0.34 -1.74
N GLN A 147 16.12 0.47 -0.69
CA GLN A 147 16.99 0.36 0.50
C GLN A 147 16.42 -0.62 1.54
N ILE A 148 15.10 -0.58 1.73
CA ILE A 148 14.40 -1.43 2.70
C ILE A 148 13.36 -2.25 1.92
N PRO A 149 13.79 -3.27 1.16
CA PRO A 149 12.91 -4.02 0.26
C PRO A 149 11.86 -4.88 0.98
N SER A 150 12.00 -5.10 2.29
CA SER A 150 11.08 -5.91 3.10
C SER A 150 9.89 -5.13 3.68
N HIS A 151 9.87 -3.80 3.54
CA HIS A 151 8.85 -2.93 4.13
C HIS A 151 8.28 -2.00 3.06
N PHE A 152 6.97 -2.11 2.83
CA PHE A 152 6.26 -1.31 1.85
C PHE A 152 6.45 0.19 2.06
N HIS A 153 6.99 0.84 1.04
CA HIS A 153 7.07 2.28 0.95
C HIS A 153 7.09 2.75 -0.50
N ALA A 154 6.65 3.98 -0.74
CA ALA A 154 6.66 4.62 -2.05
C ALA A 154 7.07 6.09 -1.93
N HIS A 155 7.68 6.64 -2.96
CA HIS A 155 8.15 8.03 -3.00
C HIS A 155 7.38 8.83 -4.04
N CYS A 156 7.08 10.10 -3.73
CA CYS A 156 6.62 11.08 -4.70
C CYS A 156 7.82 11.84 -5.26
N ARG A 157 8.15 11.65 -6.53
CA ARG A 157 9.38 12.17 -7.15
C ARG A 157 9.05 13.19 -8.23
N ASP A 158 9.60 14.40 -8.10
CA ASP A 158 9.61 15.39 -9.17
C ASP A 158 10.82 15.18 -10.11
N PRO A 159 10.84 15.64 -11.37
CA PRO A 159 11.95 15.46 -12.31
C PRO A 159 13.34 15.84 -11.80
N ARG A 160 13.44 16.78 -10.83
CA ARG A 160 14.71 17.21 -10.23
C ARG A 160 15.14 16.39 -9.01
N TRP A 161 14.41 15.33 -8.65
CA TRP A 161 14.73 14.51 -7.47
C TRP A 161 16.16 13.94 -7.53
N GLN A 162 16.63 13.52 -8.71
CA GLN A 162 17.97 12.96 -8.89
C GLN A 162 19.05 13.99 -8.59
N THR A 163 18.89 15.23 -9.09
CA THR A 163 19.85 16.30 -8.85
C THR A 163 19.81 16.79 -7.41
N ARG A 164 18.63 16.87 -6.77
CA ARG A 164 18.48 17.23 -5.35
C ARG A 164 19.22 16.26 -4.43
N ARG A 165 19.12 14.95 -4.68
CA ARG A 165 19.81 13.91 -3.91
C ARG A 165 21.32 14.13 -3.78
N TRP A 166 21.96 14.75 -4.78
CA TRP A 166 23.41 15.01 -4.76
C TRP A 166 23.79 16.44 -4.37
N SER A 167 22.85 17.39 -4.38
CA SER A 167 23.14 18.83 -4.26
C SER A 167 22.41 19.53 -3.11
N SER A 168 21.34 18.94 -2.58
CA SER A 168 20.58 19.52 -1.46
C SER A 168 21.18 19.06 -0.14
N SER A 169 21.42 19.99 0.78
CA SER A 169 21.50 19.62 2.20
C SER A 169 20.16 18.99 2.56
N PRO A 170 20.11 17.83 3.26
CA PRO A 170 18.85 17.21 3.67
C PRO A 170 18.01 18.29 4.35
N SER A 171 16.91 18.68 3.72
CA SER A 171 16.26 19.91 4.12
C SER A 171 15.68 19.70 5.52
N ARG A 172 16.19 20.46 6.49
CA ARG A 172 15.59 20.60 7.81
C ARG A 172 14.33 21.46 7.66
N TYR A 173 13.32 20.95 6.96
CA TYR A 173 12.04 21.64 6.82
C TYR A 173 11.33 21.61 8.19
N THR A 174 11.57 22.68 8.93
CA THR A 174 10.84 23.22 10.08
C THR A 174 10.23 22.20 11.05
N GLY A 175 10.89 22.01 12.20
CA GLY A 175 10.27 21.45 13.40
C GLY A 175 10.72 20.05 13.80
N VAL A 176 11.60 19.41 13.02
CA VAL A 176 12.18 18.10 13.38
C VAL A 176 13.69 18.14 13.12
N GLY A 177 14.45 17.75 14.13
CA GLY A 177 15.87 18.15 14.30
C GLY A 177 16.28 18.34 15.77
N GLY A 178 15.39 18.06 16.72
CA GLY A 178 15.81 17.65 18.06
C GLY A 178 16.35 16.22 18.05
N GLU A 179 16.95 15.80 19.17
CA GLU A 179 17.50 14.45 19.38
C GLU A 179 16.54 13.35 18.89
N ARG A 180 17.08 12.28 18.30
CA ARG A 180 16.32 11.10 17.84
C ARG A 180 15.47 10.59 19.00
N ARG A 181 14.14 10.81 18.93
CA ARG A 181 13.19 10.28 19.90
C ARG A 181 12.48 9.10 19.26
N THR A 182 12.83 7.90 19.70
CA THR A 182 12.00 6.71 19.52
C THR A 182 10.66 6.93 20.20
N LEU A 183 9.56 6.60 19.51
CA LEU A 183 8.26 6.49 20.17
C LEU A 183 8.35 5.33 21.17
N GLU A 184 8.03 5.59 22.43
CA GLU A 184 7.90 4.52 23.43
C GLU A 184 6.78 3.56 23.01
N PRO A 185 6.92 2.25 23.30
CA PRO A 185 6.07 1.18 22.77
C PRO A 185 4.58 1.30 23.16
#